data_AF-A0A1J5E882-F1
#
_entry.id   AF-A0A1J5E882-F1
#
_cell.length_a   1.000
_cell.length_b   1.000
_cell.length_c   1.000
_cell.angle_alpha   90.00
_cell.angle_beta   90.00
_cell.angle_gamma   90.00
#
_symmetry.space_group_name_H-M   'P 1'
#
loop_
_entity.id
_entity.type
_entity.pdbx_description
1 polymer ?
#
loop_
_entity_poly.entity_id
_entity_poly.type
_entity_poly.pdbx_seq_one_letter_code
_entity_poly.pdbx_strand_id
1 'polypeptide(L)'
;MTSRMLCPALLAALLLAAACSDEQPVQTEETPTGEGVVGRGGGALESADGKLRIEFPLGAVAEDVRFKIAPAVNAPAGAGLAYVVTPTDVQLLQRARLLFRYADSDISGLSEERLRVSTVDAGQWRVSDSPFLDTDSNQAAGYSRVLATVGLVQAGCLEQSECTAPEVCSGFTCQLVACDVSVDCGAGLACVSGVCLLLNACGSDDDCLLGEFCADIVCLPRADCSVADGCSDGEHCVEGRCTRSVDCQVAADCGEGFACRDNLCNDPLACGSDDICVGDGERCINGVCTVVECVTDDECPTGQLCLEGGCMGCASDMECGEGRFCDPASKRCGRCVVATGEGCGAGEVCDAAQQCVAP
;
A
#
# COMPACT_ATOMS: atom_id res chain seq x y z
N MET A 1 -50.89 41.66 -52.30
CA MET A 1 -49.92 42.29 -53.23
C MET A 1 -49.22 41.17 -53.98
N THR A 2 -49.41 41.13 -55.32
CA THR A 2 -48.61 40.47 -56.40
C THR A 2 -48.22 38.99 -56.19
N SER A 3 -48.71 37.96 -56.91
CA SER A 3 -48.94 37.70 -58.36
C SER A 3 -47.70 37.80 -59.27
N ARG A 4 -47.31 36.64 -59.85
CA ARG A 4 -46.74 36.37 -61.21
C ARG A 4 -46.34 34.88 -61.26
N MET A 5 -47.05 33.95 -61.91
CA MET A 5 -47.25 33.72 -63.35
C MET A 5 -45.98 33.91 -64.21
N LEU A 6 -45.39 32.82 -64.74
CA LEU A 6 -45.41 32.46 -66.18
C LEU A 6 -44.70 31.12 -66.48
N CYS A 7 -45.35 30.28 -67.28
CA CYS A 7 -44.84 29.12 -68.06
C CYS A 7 -44.10 29.65 -69.31
N PRO A 8 -43.26 28.87 -70.06
CA PRO A 8 -43.85 28.01 -71.10
C PRO A 8 -43.08 26.71 -71.45
N ALA A 9 -43.76 25.96 -72.32
CA ALA A 9 -43.53 24.62 -72.83
C ALA A 9 -42.41 24.46 -73.90
N LEU A 10 -42.26 23.18 -74.29
CA LEU A 10 -41.75 22.59 -75.56
C LEU A 10 -40.26 22.25 -75.66
N LEU A 11 -39.94 20.95 -75.64
CA LEU A 11 -39.41 20.22 -76.81
C LEU A 11 -39.34 18.71 -76.55
N ALA A 12 -39.88 17.93 -77.49
CA ALA A 12 -39.86 16.47 -77.52
C ALA A 12 -38.62 15.95 -78.27
N ALA A 13 -37.96 14.92 -77.75
CA ALA A 13 -37.07 14.01 -78.48
C ALA A 13 -36.95 12.69 -77.68
N LEU A 14 -37.68 11.64 -78.10
CA LEU A 14 -37.16 10.45 -78.78
C LEU A 14 -36.03 9.66 -78.05
N LEU A 15 -36.44 8.50 -77.52
CA LEU A 15 -35.76 7.19 -77.55
C LEU A 15 -34.27 7.10 -77.17
N LEU A 16 -34.00 6.63 -75.94
CA LEU A 16 -33.11 5.51 -75.63
C LEU A 16 -33.25 5.16 -74.13
N ALA A 17 -34.08 4.16 -73.82
CA ALA A 17 -34.07 3.53 -72.50
C ALA A 17 -32.79 2.68 -72.40
N ALA A 18 -31.71 3.29 -71.94
CA ALA A 18 -30.59 2.54 -71.39
C ALA A 18 -31.01 2.09 -69.99
N ALA A 19 -31.52 0.86 -69.91
CA ALA A 19 -31.59 0.14 -68.64
C ALA A 19 -30.15 -0.06 -68.16
N CYS A 20 -29.66 0.83 -67.30
CA CYS A 20 -28.55 0.48 -66.43
C CYS A 20 -29.11 -0.50 -65.40
N SER A 21 -28.92 -1.79 -65.68
CA SER A 21 -28.92 -2.80 -64.63
C SER A 21 -27.75 -2.46 -63.70
N ASP A 22 -28.04 -1.79 -62.58
CA ASP A 22 -27.17 -1.82 -61.41
C ASP A 22 -27.23 -3.26 -60.87
N GLU A 23 -26.38 -4.13 -61.42
CA GLU A 23 -26.04 -5.40 -60.77
C GLU A 23 -25.17 -5.07 -59.56
N GLN A 24 -25.84 -4.68 -58.48
CA GLN A 24 -25.24 -4.72 -57.16
C GLN A 24 -24.91 -6.19 -56.86
N PRO A 25 -23.63 -6.54 -56.59
CA PRO A 25 -23.30 -7.92 -56.25
C PRO A 25 -24.06 -8.28 -54.98
N VAL A 26 -24.91 -9.30 -55.08
CA VAL A 26 -25.58 -9.93 -53.94
C VAL A 26 -24.46 -10.48 -53.07
N GLN A 27 -24.18 -9.81 -51.95
CA GLN A 27 -23.43 -10.42 -50.86
C GLN A 27 -24.33 -11.50 -50.29
N THR A 28 -24.07 -12.75 -50.65
CA THR A 28 -24.55 -13.89 -49.88
C THR A 28 -24.01 -13.72 -48.47
N GLU A 29 -24.87 -13.47 -47.49
CA GLU A 29 -24.53 -13.60 -46.07
C GLU A 29 -24.13 -15.07 -45.84
N GLU A 30 -22.84 -15.37 -46.03
CA GLU A 30 -22.27 -16.64 -45.62
C GLU A 30 -22.42 -16.74 -44.11
N THR A 31 -22.98 -17.84 -43.63
CA THR A 31 -23.08 -18.11 -42.20
C THR A 31 -21.68 -18.01 -41.60
N PRO A 32 -21.48 -17.18 -40.55
CA PRO A 32 -20.15 -17.00 -39.99
C PRO A 32 -19.60 -18.35 -39.54
N THR A 33 -18.43 -18.71 -40.06
CA THR A 33 -17.77 -19.99 -39.76
C THR A 33 -16.90 -19.92 -38.50
N GLY A 34 -16.65 -18.70 -37.99
CA GLY A 34 -15.66 -18.48 -36.95
C GLY A 34 -14.22 -18.61 -37.43
N GLU A 35 -13.94 -18.68 -38.72
CA GLU A 35 -12.56 -18.76 -39.23
C GLU A 35 -12.39 -18.04 -40.58
N GLY A 36 -11.20 -17.49 -40.81
CA GLY A 36 -10.90 -16.80 -42.07
C GLY A 36 -9.46 -16.32 -42.16
N VAL A 37 -9.07 -15.85 -43.36
CA VAL A 37 -7.74 -15.29 -43.61
C VAL A 37 -7.84 -13.78 -43.66
N VAL A 38 -7.04 -13.10 -42.84
CA VAL A 38 -6.92 -11.63 -42.83
C VAL A 38 -5.55 -11.27 -43.39
N GLY A 39 -5.53 -10.45 -44.44
CA GLY A 39 -4.32 -9.93 -45.03
C GLY A 39 -4.12 -8.44 -44.74
N ARG A 40 -3.16 -7.82 -45.44
CA ARG A 40 -2.88 -6.37 -45.31
C ARG A 40 -4.08 -5.47 -45.59
N GLY A 41 -5.05 -5.94 -46.37
CA GLY A 41 -6.30 -5.23 -46.67
C GLY A 41 -7.21 -5.00 -45.45
N GLY A 42 -6.97 -5.69 -44.33
CA GLY A 42 -7.89 -5.74 -43.22
C GLY A 42 -9.07 -6.68 -43.52
N GLY A 43 -10.17 -6.49 -42.80
CA GLY A 43 -11.37 -7.30 -42.96
C GLY A 43 -12.17 -7.42 -41.67
N ALA A 44 -13.12 -8.34 -41.62
CA ALA A 44 -13.82 -8.69 -40.40
C ALA A 44 -13.98 -10.20 -40.29
N LEU A 45 -13.98 -10.69 -39.05
CA LEU A 45 -14.31 -12.07 -38.72
C LEU A 45 -15.39 -12.06 -37.64
N GLU A 46 -16.22 -13.09 -37.64
CA GLU A 46 -17.32 -13.22 -36.70
C GLU A 46 -17.38 -14.65 -36.19
N SER A 47 -17.61 -14.82 -34.89
CA SER A 47 -17.78 -16.12 -34.25
C SER A 47 -18.98 -16.86 -34.85
N ALA A 48 -18.95 -18.20 -34.82
CA ALA A 48 -20.01 -19.01 -35.43
C ALA A 48 -21.40 -18.79 -34.80
N ASP A 49 -21.45 -18.29 -33.56
CA ASP A 49 -22.67 -17.91 -32.85
C ASP A 49 -23.06 -16.44 -33.02
N GLY A 50 -22.30 -15.66 -33.80
CA GLY A 50 -22.56 -14.25 -34.10
C GLY A 50 -22.31 -13.27 -32.94
N LYS A 51 -21.79 -13.74 -31.79
CA LYS A 51 -21.66 -12.90 -30.59
C LYS A 51 -20.40 -12.06 -30.57
N LEU A 52 -19.28 -12.55 -31.10
CA LEU A 52 -18.03 -11.81 -31.21
C LEU A 52 -17.73 -11.49 -32.67
N ARG A 53 -17.58 -10.20 -32.98
CA ARG A 53 -17.08 -9.70 -34.25
C ARG A 53 -15.75 -8.98 -34.02
N ILE A 54 -14.76 -9.30 -34.85
CA ILE A 54 -13.43 -8.69 -34.84
C ILE A 54 -13.24 -7.97 -36.17
N GLU A 55 -13.05 -6.65 -36.13
CA GLU A 55 -12.83 -5.81 -37.31
C GLU A 55 -11.37 -5.40 -37.36
N PHE A 56 -10.67 -5.90 -38.37
CA PHE A 56 -9.25 -5.66 -38.61
C PHE A 56 -9.09 -4.44 -39.52
N PRO A 57 -8.46 -3.34 -39.05
CA PRO A 57 -8.18 -2.21 -39.92
C PRO A 57 -7.14 -2.58 -40.99
N LEU A 58 -7.04 -1.72 -42.00
CA LEU A 58 -5.99 -1.81 -43.02
C LEU A 58 -4.61 -1.87 -42.33
N GLY A 59 -3.78 -2.83 -42.72
CA GLY A 59 -2.44 -3.01 -42.17
C GLY A 59 -2.42 -3.56 -40.74
N ALA A 60 -3.50 -4.15 -40.23
CA ALA A 60 -3.51 -4.83 -38.93
C ALA A 60 -2.47 -5.97 -38.85
N VAL A 61 -2.19 -6.62 -39.97
CA VAL A 61 -1.19 -7.69 -40.12
C VAL A 61 -0.21 -7.39 -41.25
N ALA A 62 1.03 -7.87 -41.12
CA ALA A 62 2.09 -7.69 -42.12
C ALA A 62 1.95 -8.64 -43.32
N GLU A 63 1.26 -9.77 -43.14
CA GLU A 63 1.06 -10.83 -44.11
C GLU A 63 -0.26 -11.54 -43.82
N ASP A 64 -0.66 -12.48 -44.68
CA ASP A 64 -1.92 -13.19 -44.54
C ASP A 64 -1.88 -14.14 -43.34
N VAL A 65 -2.75 -13.90 -42.35
CA VAL A 65 -2.89 -14.71 -41.14
C VAL A 65 -4.25 -15.40 -41.14
N ARG A 66 -4.26 -16.72 -40.94
CA ARG A 66 -5.49 -17.49 -40.74
C ARG A 66 -5.90 -17.43 -39.27
N PHE A 67 -6.99 -16.72 -38.99
CA PHE A 67 -7.57 -16.65 -37.67
C PHE A 67 -8.73 -17.62 -37.51
N LYS A 68 -8.92 -18.12 -36.28
CA LYS A 68 -10.09 -18.87 -35.86
C LYS A 68 -10.57 -18.39 -34.49
N ILE A 69 -11.89 -18.30 -34.33
CA ILE A 69 -12.60 -17.88 -33.13
C ILE A 69 -13.39 -19.09 -32.62
N ALA A 70 -13.08 -19.56 -31.42
CA ALA A 70 -13.78 -20.67 -30.77
C ALA A 70 -14.21 -20.28 -29.35
N PRO A 71 -15.36 -20.76 -28.83
CA PRO A 71 -15.73 -20.54 -27.44
C PRO A 71 -14.62 -21.00 -26.48
N ALA A 72 -14.35 -20.21 -25.45
CA ALA A 72 -13.32 -20.53 -24.47
C ALA A 72 -13.86 -21.54 -23.43
N VAL A 73 -13.22 -22.69 -23.32
CA VAL A 73 -13.59 -23.73 -22.32
C VAL A 73 -12.97 -23.46 -20.95
N ASN A 74 -11.78 -22.83 -20.91
CA ASN A 74 -11.01 -22.55 -19.70
C ASN A 74 -10.56 -21.08 -19.66
N ALA A 75 -11.49 -20.14 -19.75
CA ALA A 75 -11.17 -18.72 -19.59
C ALA A 75 -10.77 -18.43 -18.13
N PRO A 76 -9.86 -17.46 -17.87
CA PRO A 76 -9.62 -17.02 -16.50
C PRO A 76 -10.92 -16.55 -15.84
N ALA A 77 -11.02 -16.77 -14.52
CA ALA A 77 -12.23 -16.46 -13.76
C ALA A 77 -12.68 -15.00 -13.93
N GLY A 78 -13.99 -14.76 -13.79
CA GLY A 78 -14.60 -13.43 -13.90
C GLY A 78 -15.07 -13.04 -15.31
N ALA A 79 -14.96 -13.94 -16.29
CA ALA A 79 -15.55 -13.75 -17.61
C ALA A 79 -16.97 -14.33 -17.70
N GLY A 80 -17.85 -13.61 -18.41
CA GLY A 80 -19.13 -14.11 -18.88
C GLY A 80 -18.92 -14.86 -20.19
N LEU A 81 -19.10 -14.19 -21.33
CA LEU A 81 -18.68 -14.71 -22.64
C LEU A 81 -17.18 -14.60 -22.82
N ALA A 82 -16.57 -15.66 -23.34
CA ALA A 82 -15.17 -15.63 -23.77
C ALA A 82 -14.93 -16.54 -24.98
N TYR A 83 -14.00 -16.13 -25.82
CA TYR A 83 -13.55 -16.83 -27.02
C TYR A 83 -12.02 -16.90 -27.03
N VAL A 84 -11.48 -17.98 -27.57
CA VAL A 84 -10.05 -18.08 -27.92
C VAL A 84 -9.91 -17.75 -29.40
N VAL A 85 -9.08 -16.76 -29.70
CA VAL A 85 -8.68 -16.41 -31.05
C VAL A 85 -7.32 -17.05 -31.31
N THR A 86 -7.23 -17.94 -32.29
CA THR A 86 -5.98 -18.55 -32.72
C THR A 86 -5.53 -17.98 -34.06
N PRO A 87 -4.22 -17.80 -34.29
CA PRO A 87 -3.10 -18.00 -33.36
C PRO A 87 -3.07 -16.98 -32.22
N THR A 88 -2.68 -17.40 -31.01
CA THR A 88 -2.69 -16.57 -29.78
C THR A 88 -1.43 -15.73 -29.59
N ASP A 89 -0.37 -15.99 -30.36
CA ASP A 89 0.94 -15.36 -30.29
C ASP A 89 1.11 -14.21 -31.31
N VAL A 90 0.07 -13.92 -32.09
CA VAL A 90 0.08 -12.81 -33.05
C VAL A 90 -0.21 -11.48 -32.34
N GLN A 91 0.74 -10.56 -32.45
CA GLN A 91 0.55 -9.16 -32.09
C GLN A 91 0.24 -8.34 -33.35
N LEU A 92 -0.91 -7.67 -33.38
CA LEU A 92 -1.31 -6.85 -34.51
C LEU A 92 -0.51 -5.54 -34.59
N LEU A 93 -0.21 -5.10 -35.81
CA LEU A 93 0.44 -3.81 -36.07
C LEU A 93 -0.52 -2.63 -35.84
N GLN A 94 -1.82 -2.85 -36.02
CA GLN A 94 -2.89 -1.89 -35.75
C GLN A 94 -3.95 -2.53 -34.86
N ARG A 95 -4.62 -1.72 -34.03
CA ARG A 95 -5.64 -2.23 -33.10
C ARG A 95 -6.88 -2.68 -33.87
N ALA A 96 -7.28 -3.94 -33.70
CA ALA A 96 -8.56 -4.42 -34.19
C ALA A 96 -9.68 -3.97 -33.24
N ARG A 97 -10.88 -3.72 -33.79
CA ARG A 97 -12.08 -3.47 -33.00
C ARG A 97 -12.71 -4.79 -32.63
N LEU A 98 -12.90 -5.01 -31.34
CA LEU A 98 -13.62 -6.15 -30.78
C LEU A 98 -15.03 -5.68 -30.45
N LEU A 99 -16.04 -6.35 -31.00
CA LEU A 99 -17.45 -6.05 -30.79
C LEU A 99 -18.16 -7.30 -30.28
N PHE A 100 -18.71 -7.21 -29.09
CA PHE A 100 -19.56 -8.23 -28.49
C PHE A 100 -21.03 -7.82 -28.58
N ARG A 101 -21.86 -8.77 -28.98
CA ARG A 101 -23.31 -8.79 -28.75
C ARG A 101 -23.58 -9.82 -27.67
N TYR A 102 -24.34 -9.45 -26.64
CA TYR A 102 -24.60 -10.32 -25.50
C TYR A 102 -26.11 -10.41 -25.18
N ALA A 103 -26.50 -11.47 -24.48
CA ALA A 103 -27.80 -11.63 -23.84
C ALA A 103 -27.65 -11.73 -22.32
N ASP A 104 -28.72 -11.58 -21.56
CA ASP A 104 -28.66 -11.66 -20.08
C ASP A 104 -28.06 -12.99 -19.58
N SER A 105 -28.30 -14.10 -20.30
CA SER A 105 -27.73 -15.42 -19.95
C SER A 105 -26.21 -15.47 -20.06
N ASP A 106 -25.63 -14.58 -20.87
CA ASP A 106 -24.20 -14.54 -21.20
C ASP A 106 -23.35 -13.84 -20.13
N ILE A 107 -23.99 -13.02 -19.31
CA ILE A 107 -23.37 -12.16 -18.31
C ILE A 107 -23.86 -12.49 -16.90
N SER A 108 -24.46 -13.67 -16.72
CA SER A 108 -24.98 -14.11 -15.43
C SER A 108 -23.90 -14.07 -14.34
N GLY A 109 -24.15 -13.31 -13.28
CA GLY A 109 -23.19 -13.06 -12.19
C GLY A 109 -22.29 -11.83 -12.41
N LEU A 110 -22.41 -11.13 -13.53
CA LEU A 110 -21.76 -9.85 -13.80
C LEU A 110 -22.76 -8.70 -13.72
N SER A 111 -22.28 -7.51 -13.38
CA SER A 111 -23.01 -6.26 -13.50
C SER A 111 -22.90 -5.73 -14.92
N GLU A 112 -24.04 -5.57 -15.59
CA GLU A 112 -24.11 -5.15 -16.99
C GLU A 112 -23.42 -3.81 -17.23
N GLU A 113 -23.67 -2.81 -16.40
CA GLU A 113 -23.08 -1.45 -16.49
C GLU A 113 -21.54 -1.45 -16.39
N ARG A 114 -20.98 -2.55 -15.88
CA ARG A 114 -19.53 -2.72 -15.66
C ARG A 114 -18.87 -3.60 -16.70
N LEU A 115 -19.60 -4.09 -17.71
CA LEU A 115 -19.03 -4.96 -18.73
C LEU A 115 -17.94 -4.25 -19.52
N ARG A 116 -16.80 -4.91 -19.67
CA ARG A 116 -15.67 -4.45 -20.46
C ARG A 116 -15.19 -5.57 -21.36
N VAL A 117 -15.04 -5.28 -22.65
CA VAL A 117 -14.32 -6.17 -23.57
C VAL A 117 -12.87 -6.19 -23.14
N SER A 118 -12.34 -7.39 -22.91
CA SER A 118 -10.99 -7.59 -22.39
C SER A 118 -10.29 -8.71 -23.14
N THR A 119 -8.96 -8.65 -23.15
CA THR A 119 -8.10 -9.66 -23.74
C THR A 119 -7.15 -10.19 -22.69
N VAL A 120 -6.86 -11.48 -22.71
CA VAL A 120 -5.87 -12.08 -21.81
C VAL A 120 -4.48 -11.75 -22.33
N ASP A 121 -3.68 -11.10 -21.49
CA ASP A 121 -2.27 -10.80 -21.72
C ASP A 121 -1.47 -11.28 -20.51
N ALA A 122 -0.40 -12.05 -20.76
CA ALA A 122 0.40 -12.72 -19.72
C ALA A 122 -0.43 -13.51 -18.68
N GLY A 123 -1.57 -14.07 -19.07
CA GLY A 123 -2.46 -14.86 -18.19
C GLY A 123 -3.44 -14.04 -17.35
N GLN A 124 -3.46 -12.72 -17.48
CA GLN A 124 -4.40 -11.84 -16.79
C GLN A 124 -5.33 -11.12 -17.76
N TRP A 125 -6.55 -10.81 -17.32
CA TRP A 125 -7.46 -9.96 -18.09
C TRP A 125 -6.93 -8.54 -18.15
N ARG A 126 -6.82 -8.00 -19.37
CA ARG A 126 -6.57 -6.58 -19.62
C ARG A 126 -7.73 -6.00 -20.40
N VAL A 127 -8.31 -4.92 -19.88
CA VAL A 127 -9.40 -4.20 -20.54
C VAL A 127 -8.89 -3.61 -21.85
N SER A 128 -9.70 -3.76 -22.90
CA SER A 128 -9.37 -3.22 -24.21
C SER A 128 -9.37 -1.69 -24.22
N ASP A 129 -8.60 -1.10 -25.13
CA ASP A 129 -8.49 0.35 -25.28
C ASP A 129 -9.83 0.96 -25.72
N SER A 130 -10.11 2.18 -25.26
CA SER A 130 -11.32 2.95 -25.58
C SER A 130 -12.61 2.10 -25.49
N PRO A 131 -12.90 1.49 -24.33
CA PRO A 131 -14.04 0.60 -24.21
C PRO A 131 -15.34 1.38 -24.31
N PHE A 132 -16.33 0.71 -24.87
CA PHE A 132 -17.67 1.22 -25.11
C PHE A 132 -18.67 0.18 -24.63
N LEU A 133 -19.75 0.64 -24.02
CA LEU A 133 -20.87 -0.19 -23.58
C LEU A 133 -22.17 0.54 -23.95
N ASP A 134 -23.04 -0.18 -24.63
CA ASP A 134 -24.39 0.23 -24.99
C ASP A 134 -25.35 -0.84 -24.47
N THR A 135 -25.99 -0.52 -23.34
CA THR A 135 -26.95 -1.39 -22.66
C THR A 135 -28.33 -1.38 -23.33
N ASP A 136 -28.62 -0.42 -24.22
CA ASP A 136 -29.89 -0.40 -24.95
C ASP A 136 -29.87 -1.41 -26.11
N SER A 137 -28.69 -1.63 -26.70
CA SER A 137 -28.50 -2.58 -27.81
C SER A 137 -27.75 -3.86 -27.42
N ASN A 138 -27.46 -4.04 -26.13
CA ASN A 138 -26.65 -5.14 -25.57
C ASN A 138 -25.33 -5.36 -26.31
N GLN A 139 -24.58 -4.27 -26.48
CA GLN A 139 -23.29 -4.27 -27.17
C GLN A 139 -22.18 -3.72 -26.30
N ALA A 140 -21.05 -4.42 -26.32
CA ALA A 140 -19.82 -3.92 -25.73
C ALA A 140 -18.70 -3.97 -26.76
N ALA A 141 -17.85 -2.95 -26.78
CA ALA A 141 -16.74 -2.88 -27.73
C ALA A 141 -15.46 -2.36 -27.09
N GLY A 142 -14.36 -2.53 -27.80
CA GLY A 142 -13.09 -1.88 -27.52
C GLY A 142 -12.03 -2.29 -28.52
N TYR A 143 -10.79 -1.84 -28.31
CA TYR A 143 -9.71 -2.01 -29.28
C TYR A 143 -8.52 -2.75 -28.67
N SER A 144 -7.92 -3.68 -29.41
CA SER A 144 -6.73 -4.40 -28.94
C SER A 144 -5.77 -4.75 -30.06
N ARG A 145 -4.47 -4.80 -29.74
CA ARG A 145 -3.45 -5.42 -30.60
C ARG A 145 -3.19 -6.88 -30.24
N VAL A 146 -3.67 -7.32 -29.09
CA VAL A 146 -3.51 -8.69 -28.60
C VAL A 146 -4.79 -9.45 -28.90
N LEU A 147 -4.68 -10.49 -29.71
CA LEU A 147 -5.77 -11.41 -29.99
C LEU A 147 -5.39 -12.78 -29.46
N ALA A 148 -5.70 -13.03 -28.20
CA ALA A 148 -5.54 -14.32 -27.54
C ALA A 148 -6.92 -14.80 -27.07
N THR A 149 -7.12 -14.97 -25.75
CA THR A 149 -8.46 -15.13 -25.20
C THR A 149 -9.11 -13.75 -25.07
N VAL A 150 -10.29 -13.56 -25.63
CA VAL A 150 -11.06 -12.31 -25.55
C VAL A 150 -12.41 -12.57 -24.88
N GLY A 151 -12.90 -11.67 -24.05
CA GLY A 151 -14.13 -11.89 -23.32
C GLY A 151 -14.75 -10.65 -22.71
N LEU A 152 -15.97 -10.80 -22.23
CA LEU A 152 -16.67 -9.82 -21.40
C LEU A 152 -16.35 -10.10 -19.94
N VAL A 153 -15.74 -9.12 -19.28
CA VAL A 153 -15.41 -9.16 -17.86
C VAL A 153 -16.01 -7.95 -17.16
N GLN A 154 -16.20 -8.06 -15.85
CA GLN A 154 -16.64 -6.94 -15.04
C GLN A 154 -15.44 -6.03 -14.68
N ALA A 155 -15.60 -4.73 -14.89
CA ALA A 155 -14.66 -3.70 -14.43
C ALA A 155 -14.47 -3.78 -12.91
N GLY A 156 -13.20 -3.69 -12.48
CA GLY A 156 -12.82 -3.59 -11.08
C GLY A 156 -13.18 -2.24 -10.46
N CYS A 157 -13.08 -1.16 -11.25
CA CYS A 157 -13.49 0.19 -10.86
C CYS A 157 -14.03 0.97 -12.08
N LEU A 158 -14.94 1.92 -11.84
CA LEU A 158 -15.37 2.93 -12.82
C LEU A 158 -14.85 4.32 -12.46
N GLU A 159 -14.73 4.59 -11.16
CA GLU A 159 -14.19 5.84 -10.64
C GLU A 159 -13.22 5.62 -9.47
N GLN A 160 -12.48 6.67 -9.11
CA GLN A 160 -11.46 6.61 -8.07
C GLN A 160 -12.01 6.25 -6.68
N SER A 161 -13.26 6.59 -6.38
CA SER A 161 -13.91 6.29 -5.10
C SER A 161 -14.02 4.79 -4.80
N GLU A 162 -13.95 3.96 -5.85
CA GLU A 162 -14.06 2.50 -5.75
C GLU A 162 -12.72 1.82 -5.44
N CYS A 163 -11.60 2.53 -5.59
CA CYS A 163 -10.27 2.02 -5.29
C CYS A 163 -9.81 2.46 -3.91
N THR A 164 -9.17 1.56 -3.18
CA THR A 164 -8.59 1.90 -1.89
C THR A 164 -7.21 2.51 -2.12
N ALA A 165 -6.95 3.67 -1.54
CA ALA A 165 -5.61 4.27 -1.62
C ALA A 165 -4.55 3.25 -1.13
N PRO A 166 -3.43 3.07 -1.85
CA PRO A 166 -2.86 3.95 -2.88
C PRO A 166 -3.21 3.58 -4.35
N GLU A 167 -4.22 2.75 -4.58
CA GLU A 167 -4.60 2.33 -5.94
C GLU A 167 -5.34 3.45 -6.68
N VAL A 168 -5.04 3.60 -7.97
CA VAL A 168 -5.78 4.49 -8.87
C VAL A 168 -6.65 3.67 -9.81
N CYS A 169 -7.85 4.16 -10.09
CA CYS A 169 -8.69 3.55 -11.11
C CYS A 169 -8.13 3.85 -12.51
N SER A 170 -7.32 2.92 -13.01
CA SER A 170 -6.65 3.03 -14.30
C SER A 170 -6.98 1.81 -15.16
N GLY A 171 -7.46 2.05 -16.39
CA GLY A 171 -7.88 0.97 -17.28
C GLY A 171 -8.99 0.10 -16.71
N PHE A 172 -9.90 0.67 -15.90
CA PHE A 172 -11.02 -0.03 -15.24
C PHE A 172 -10.61 -1.12 -14.24
N THR A 173 -9.37 -1.06 -13.77
CA THR A 173 -8.84 -1.90 -12.70
C THR A 173 -8.20 -0.99 -11.65
N CYS A 174 -8.34 -1.32 -10.37
CA CYS A 174 -7.55 -0.67 -9.33
C CYS A 174 -6.10 -1.14 -9.49
N GLN A 175 -5.24 -0.22 -9.87
CA GLN A 175 -3.82 -0.47 -10.11
C GLN A 175 -3.01 0.39 -9.16
N LEU A 176 -1.97 -0.21 -8.57
CA LEU A 176 -0.95 0.57 -7.88
C LEU A 176 -0.24 1.43 -8.93
N VAL A 177 -0.17 2.75 -8.66
CA VAL A 177 0.55 3.67 -9.53
C VAL A 177 2.03 3.32 -9.45
N ALA A 178 2.61 2.97 -10.60
CA ALA A 178 4.05 2.92 -10.76
C ALA A 178 4.59 4.36 -10.81
N CYS A 179 5.72 4.59 -10.18
CA CYS A 179 6.31 5.92 -10.06
C CYS A 179 7.82 5.83 -10.24
N ASP A 180 8.44 6.92 -10.69
CA ASP A 180 9.89 7.08 -10.65
C ASP A 180 10.28 8.03 -9.50
N VAL A 181 9.40 8.97 -9.18
CA VAL A 181 9.58 9.98 -8.12
C VAL A 181 8.26 10.22 -7.37
N SER A 182 8.31 10.66 -6.11
CA SER A 182 7.11 10.83 -5.27
C SER A 182 6.07 11.82 -5.82
N VAL A 183 6.47 12.77 -6.66
CA VAL A 183 5.53 13.69 -7.33
C VAL A 183 4.56 12.96 -8.28
N ASP A 184 4.95 11.79 -8.81
CA ASP A 184 4.10 10.98 -9.68
C ASP A 184 2.89 10.40 -8.93
N CYS A 185 3.01 10.29 -7.60
CA CYS A 185 2.04 9.62 -6.74
C CYS A 185 0.91 10.53 -6.27
N GLY A 186 1.00 11.84 -6.47
CA GLY A 186 0.05 12.82 -5.93
C GLY A 186 0.15 13.00 -4.41
N ALA A 187 -0.55 14.01 -3.89
CA ALA A 187 -0.56 14.31 -2.46
C ALA A 187 -1.07 13.10 -1.67
N GLY A 188 -0.30 12.60 -0.71
CA GLY A 188 -0.69 11.39 0.02
C GLY A 188 0.38 10.30 0.06
N LEU A 189 1.29 10.29 -0.91
CA LEU A 189 1.97 9.06 -1.32
C LEU A 189 3.44 9.32 -1.70
N ALA A 190 4.33 8.40 -1.30
CA ALA A 190 5.75 8.42 -1.64
C ALA A 190 6.10 7.30 -2.62
N CYS A 191 7.03 7.57 -3.53
CA CYS A 191 7.51 6.54 -4.46
C CYS A 191 8.58 5.67 -3.79
N VAL A 192 8.22 4.42 -3.47
CA VAL A 192 9.12 3.46 -2.83
C VAL A 192 9.25 2.23 -3.71
N SER A 193 10.47 1.98 -4.19
CA SER A 193 10.78 0.85 -5.10
C SER A 193 9.88 0.82 -6.35
N GLY A 194 9.55 1.98 -6.89
CA GLY A 194 8.73 2.11 -8.11
C GLY A 194 7.23 2.02 -7.87
N VAL A 195 6.78 2.04 -6.60
CA VAL A 195 5.37 1.93 -6.21
C VAL A 195 4.99 3.06 -5.27
N CYS A 196 3.86 3.71 -5.52
CA CYS A 196 3.31 4.72 -4.62
C CYS A 196 2.76 4.06 -3.35
N LEU A 197 3.37 4.34 -2.20
CA LEU A 197 2.95 3.85 -0.89
C LEU A 197 2.46 5.01 -0.02
N LEU A 198 1.45 4.74 0.81
CA LEU A 198 1.00 5.66 1.85
C LEU A 198 2.05 5.72 2.95
N LEU A 199 2.87 6.76 2.91
CA LEU A 199 3.82 7.10 3.96
C LEU A 199 3.59 8.58 4.29
N ASN A 200 2.86 8.83 5.38
CA ASN A 200 2.69 10.12 6.08
C ASN A 200 2.79 11.36 5.17
N ALA A 201 1.72 11.71 4.49
CA ALA A 201 1.70 12.82 3.56
C ALA A 201 0.91 14.03 4.08
N CYS A 202 1.25 15.20 3.53
CA CYS A 202 0.82 16.50 4.03
C CYS A 202 0.62 17.52 2.90
N GLY A 203 -0.26 18.51 3.12
CA GLY A 203 -0.33 19.73 2.32
C GLY A 203 0.28 20.94 3.04
N SER A 204 0.46 20.83 4.36
CA SER A 204 1.07 21.81 5.25
C SER A 204 1.63 21.11 6.49
N ASP A 205 2.43 21.81 7.29
CA ASP A 205 3.03 21.25 8.53
C ASP A 205 1.97 20.75 9.53
N ASP A 206 0.74 21.30 9.49
CA ASP A 206 -0.37 20.92 10.37
C ASP A 206 -0.91 19.49 10.10
N ASP A 207 -0.60 18.94 8.92
CA ASP A 207 -1.01 17.58 8.53
C ASP A 207 -0.06 16.51 9.07
N CYS A 208 1.06 16.90 9.69
CA CYS A 208 2.13 16.01 10.14
C CYS A 208 2.08 15.68 11.63
N LEU A 209 2.69 14.54 12.00
CA LEU A 209 2.86 14.17 13.41
C LEU A 209 3.92 15.06 14.07
N LEU A 210 3.90 15.13 15.39
CA LEU A 210 4.78 15.98 16.19
C LEU A 210 6.26 15.71 15.87
N GLY A 211 7.01 16.78 15.54
CA GLY A 211 8.44 16.70 15.19
C GLY A 211 8.73 16.49 13.70
N GLU A 212 7.71 16.49 12.85
CA GLU A 212 7.81 16.43 11.40
C GLU A 212 7.41 17.78 10.77
N PHE A 213 7.82 18.02 9.52
CA PHE A 213 7.37 19.16 8.72
C PHE A 213 7.04 18.71 7.30
N CYS A 214 6.19 19.48 6.64
CA CYS A 214 5.74 19.14 5.31
C CYS A 214 6.75 19.61 4.27
N ALA A 215 7.51 18.66 3.73
CA ALA A 215 8.45 18.89 2.64
C ALA A 215 8.03 18.06 1.44
N ASP A 216 7.77 18.72 0.32
CA ASP A 216 7.41 18.07 -0.94
C ASP A 216 6.38 16.94 -0.73
N ILE A 217 5.24 17.30 -0.11
CA ILE A 217 4.05 16.45 0.14
C ILE A 217 4.25 15.24 1.08
N VAL A 218 5.38 15.17 1.77
CA VAL A 218 5.71 14.12 2.75
C VAL A 218 6.10 14.76 4.08
N CYS A 219 5.61 14.18 5.18
CA CYS A 219 6.05 14.54 6.52
C CYS A 219 7.46 13.99 6.75
N LEU A 220 8.44 14.89 6.84
CA LEU A 220 9.83 14.56 7.14
C LEU A 220 10.17 14.95 8.57
N PRO A 221 10.93 14.13 9.32
CA PRO A 221 11.46 14.54 10.62
C PRO A 221 12.28 15.82 10.48
N ARG A 222 12.01 16.82 11.33
CA ARG A 222 12.74 18.09 11.34
C ARG A 222 14.09 17.87 12.05
N ALA A 223 15.10 17.51 11.28
CA ALA A 223 16.50 17.55 11.69
C ALA A 223 17.11 18.87 11.20
N ASP A 224 17.87 19.54 12.06
CA ASP A 224 18.71 20.72 11.80
C ASP A 224 18.08 22.08 12.14
N CYS A 225 17.54 22.21 13.35
CA CYS A 225 17.48 23.53 13.98
C CYS A 225 18.86 23.91 14.55
N SER A 226 19.26 25.18 14.43
CA SER A 226 20.48 25.72 15.08
C SER A 226 20.16 26.71 16.20
N VAL A 227 18.95 27.27 16.19
CA VAL A 227 18.37 28.19 17.19
C VAL A 227 16.83 28.08 17.17
N ALA A 228 16.15 28.62 18.18
CA ALA A 228 14.68 28.54 18.36
C ALA A 228 13.88 29.06 17.16
N ASP A 229 14.39 30.08 16.44
CA ASP A 229 13.76 30.65 15.24
C ASP A 229 13.66 29.67 14.04
N GLY A 230 14.22 28.47 14.15
CA GLY A 230 14.07 27.39 13.16
C GLY A 230 12.87 26.46 13.39
N CYS A 231 12.19 26.58 14.54
CA CYS A 231 11.06 25.74 14.94
C CYS A 231 9.74 26.52 14.95
N SER A 232 8.61 25.82 14.89
CA SER A 232 7.28 26.44 14.87
C SER A 232 6.89 26.98 16.27
N ASP A 233 5.82 27.78 16.35
CA ASP A 233 5.37 28.41 17.60
C ASP A 233 5.14 27.39 18.73
N GLY A 234 5.89 27.55 19.84
CA GLY A 234 5.83 26.68 21.02
C GLY A 234 6.88 25.56 21.07
N GLU A 235 7.94 25.63 20.25
CA GLU A 235 9.01 24.64 20.19
C GLU A 235 10.41 25.24 20.47
N HIS A 236 11.30 24.40 21.00
CA HIS A 236 12.70 24.71 21.30
C HIS A 236 13.63 23.73 20.61
N CYS A 237 14.75 24.26 20.12
CA CYS A 237 15.80 23.46 19.51
C CYS A 237 16.69 22.80 20.57
N VAL A 238 16.65 21.48 20.68
CA VAL A 238 17.49 20.69 21.59
C VAL A 238 18.30 19.69 20.74
N GLU A 239 19.63 19.80 20.80
CA GLU A 239 20.57 18.93 20.06
C GLU A 239 20.28 18.78 18.55
N GLY A 240 19.82 19.85 17.90
CA GLY A 240 19.53 19.87 16.46
C GLY A 240 18.14 19.37 16.09
N ARG A 241 17.28 19.09 17.07
CA ARG A 241 15.88 18.66 16.87
C ARG A 241 14.90 19.66 17.49
N CYS A 242 13.83 19.99 16.76
CA CYS A 242 12.72 20.77 17.31
C CYS A 242 11.93 19.90 18.29
N THR A 243 11.81 20.37 19.53
CA THR A 243 11.08 19.68 20.60
C THR A 243 10.04 20.64 21.18
N ARG A 244 8.82 20.17 21.43
CA ARG A 244 7.79 21.01 22.07
C ARG A 244 8.11 21.15 23.55
N SER A 245 8.67 22.29 23.95
CA SER A 245 8.69 22.67 25.36
C SER A 245 7.47 23.53 25.62
N VAL A 246 6.38 22.90 26.04
CA VAL A 246 5.27 23.65 26.67
C VAL A 246 5.75 24.04 28.06
N ASP A 247 5.79 25.34 28.34
CA ASP A 247 5.89 25.82 29.71
C ASP A 247 4.73 25.23 30.51
N CYS A 248 5.02 24.27 31.38
CA CYS A 248 4.02 23.62 32.20
C CYS A 248 4.08 24.17 33.63
N GLN A 249 2.95 24.21 34.31
CA GLN A 249 2.90 24.47 35.75
C GLN A 249 2.46 23.21 36.50
N VAL A 250 1.70 22.34 35.83
CA VAL A 250 1.18 21.09 36.38
C VAL A 250 1.22 19.97 35.33
N ALA A 251 1.19 18.71 35.76
CA ALA A 251 1.25 17.55 34.84
C ALA A 251 0.09 17.50 33.84
N ALA A 252 -1.08 18.06 34.18
CA ALA A 252 -2.23 18.11 33.28
C ALA A 252 -1.98 18.97 32.01
N ASP A 253 -0.97 19.83 32.03
CA ASP A 253 -0.57 20.66 30.89
C ASP A 253 0.15 19.84 29.79
N CYS A 254 0.58 18.62 30.11
CA CYS A 254 1.50 17.82 29.30
C CYS A 254 0.87 16.66 28.52
N GLY A 255 -0.46 16.47 28.60
CA GLY A 255 -1.15 15.32 28.00
C GLY A 255 -0.95 14.03 28.80
N GLU A 256 -1.72 12.98 28.46
CA GLU A 256 -1.63 11.71 29.16
C GLU A 256 -0.24 11.08 28.97
N GLY A 257 0.38 10.65 30.08
CA GLY A 257 1.68 9.98 30.07
C GLY A 257 2.89 10.89 30.21
N PHE A 258 2.74 12.21 30.40
CA PHE A 258 3.86 13.15 30.59
C PHE A 258 3.80 13.88 31.94
N ALA A 259 4.95 14.23 32.51
CA ALA A 259 5.07 14.92 33.80
C ALA A 259 5.67 16.32 33.67
N CYS A 260 5.14 17.28 34.42
CA CYS A 260 5.69 18.64 34.45
C CYS A 260 6.86 18.75 35.43
N ARG A 261 8.05 19.11 34.95
CA ARG A 261 9.27 19.29 35.74
C ARG A 261 10.12 20.44 35.21
N ASP A 262 10.56 21.34 36.09
CA ASP A 262 11.34 22.54 35.74
C ASP A 262 10.67 23.40 34.64
N ASN A 263 9.33 23.48 34.71
CA ASN A 263 8.45 24.08 33.71
C ASN A 263 8.47 23.41 32.33
N LEU A 264 8.96 22.17 32.25
CA LEU A 264 9.00 21.40 31.01
C LEU A 264 8.21 20.08 31.13
N CYS A 265 7.44 19.76 30.09
CA CYS A 265 6.83 18.45 29.95
C CYS A 265 7.87 17.40 29.60
N ASN A 266 8.19 16.52 30.54
CA ASN A 266 9.14 15.44 30.38
C ASN A 266 8.40 14.10 30.26
N ASP A 267 8.95 13.19 29.45
CA ASP A 267 8.50 11.80 29.42
C ASP A 267 8.94 11.12 30.74
N PRO A 268 8.01 10.73 31.63
CA PRO A 268 8.31 10.10 32.91
C PRO A 268 8.95 8.73 32.75
N LEU A 269 8.87 8.10 31.58
CA LEU A 269 9.57 6.87 31.29
C LEU A 269 11.01 7.11 30.83
N ALA A 270 11.37 8.30 30.34
CA ALA A 270 12.73 8.57 29.88
C ALA A 270 13.63 9.09 31.01
N CYS A 271 14.87 8.60 31.08
CA CYS A 271 15.81 8.99 32.12
C CYS A 271 17.26 9.04 31.62
N GLY A 272 18.07 9.91 32.24
CA GLY A 272 19.52 9.95 32.06
C GLY A 272 20.31 9.45 33.28
N SER A 273 19.66 9.36 34.44
CA SER A 273 20.19 8.85 35.70
C SER A 273 19.04 8.43 36.63
N ASP A 274 19.35 7.68 37.68
CA ASP A 274 18.37 7.19 38.66
C ASP A 274 17.61 8.34 39.35
N ASP A 275 18.25 9.48 39.56
CA ASP A 275 17.64 10.69 40.17
C ASP A 275 16.46 11.26 39.37
N ILE A 276 16.32 10.87 38.10
CA ILE A 276 15.25 11.31 37.22
C ILE A 276 13.97 10.50 37.45
N CYS A 277 14.09 9.26 37.93
CA CYS A 277 12.96 8.36 38.20
C CYS A 277 12.31 8.69 39.54
N VAL A 278 10.99 8.82 39.56
CA VAL A 278 10.22 9.32 40.73
C VAL A 278 9.19 8.30 41.19
N GLY A 279 8.95 7.23 40.42
CA GLY A 279 8.15 6.12 40.91
C GLY A 279 8.88 5.38 42.04
N ASP A 280 8.09 4.92 43.01
CA ASP A 280 8.63 4.14 44.12
C ASP A 280 9.32 2.87 43.58
N GLY A 281 10.60 2.70 43.90
CA GLY A 281 11.38 1.55 43.47
C GLY A 281 11.78 1.56 42.00
N GLU A 282 11.93 2.73 41.36
CA GLU A 282 12.39 2.82 39.97
C GLU A 282 13.88 3.17 39.84
N ARG A 283 14.52 2.64 38.79
CA ARG A 283 15.87 3.00 38.36
C ARG A 283 15.97 3.23 36.87
N CYS A 284 16.98 3.98 36.47
CA CYS A 284 17.23 4.29 35.08
C CYS A 284 18.02 3.17 34.40
N ILE A 285 17.31 2.34 33.63
CA ILE A 285 17.90 1.20 32.93
C ILE A 285 17.71 1.41 31.42
N ASN A 286 18.83 1.52 30.69
CA ASN A 286 18.83 1.74 29.23
C ASN A 286 18.02 2.96 28.78
N GLY A 287 18.03 4.02 29.58
CA GLY A 287 17.30 5.27 29.29
C GLY A 287 15.82 5.22 29.65
N VAL A 288 15.36 4.15 30.31
CA VAL A 288 13.97 3.99 30.73
C VAL A 288 13.85 3.78 32.25
N CYS A 289 12.99 4.55 32.91
CA CYS A 289 12.64 4.31 34.32
C CYS A 289 11.90 2.97 34.42
N THR A 290 12.53 2.03 35.11
CA THR A 290 12.04 0.66 35.27
C THR A 290 11.87 0.36 36.74
N VAL A 291 10.73 -0.21 37.13
CA VAL A 291 10.52 -0.71 38.49
C VAL A 291 11.46 -1.88 38.75
N VAL A 292 12.26 -1.76 39.79
CA VAL A 292 13.28 -2.72 40.21
C VAL A 292 12.93 -3.31 41.58
N GLU A 293 13.54 -4.44 41.92
CA GLU A 293 13.31 -5.09 43.22
C GLU A 293 13.99 -4.35 44.38
N CYS A 294 15.07 -3.63 44.09
CA CYS A 294 15.79 -2.82 45.05
C CYS A 294 16.44 -1.59 44.40
N VAL A 295 16.56 -0.52 45.19
CA VAL A 295 17.36 0.67 44.89
C VAL A 295 18.59 0.74 45.80
N THR A 296 18.49 0.20 47.01
CA THR A 296 19.57 0.13 48.01
C THR A 296 19.71 -1.26 48.61
N ASP A 297 20.88 -1.58 49.18
CA ASP A 297 21.14 -2.88 49.83
C ASP A 297 20.18 -3.17 50.99
N ASP A 298 19.66 -2.14 51.65
CA ASP A 298 18.77 -2.27 52.82
C ASP A 298 17.37 -2.77 52.44
N GLU A 299 17.00 -2.66 51.15
CA GLU A 299 15.76 -3.21 50.60
C GLU A 299 15.87 -4.71 50.33
N CYS A 300 17.09 -5.25 50.33
CA CYS A 300 17.34 -6.66 50.08
C CYS A 300 17.27 -7.51 51.35
N PRO A 301 16.93 -8.81 51.22
CA PRO A 301 17.08 -9.78 52.30
C PRO A 301 18.45 -9.69 52.95
N THR A 302 18.50 -9.81 54.28
CA THR A 302 19.71 -9.53 55.07
C THR A 302 20.97 -10.14 54.44
N GLY A 303 22.00 -9.33 54.23
CA GLY A 303 23.29 -9.79 53.71
C GLY A 303 23.38 -9.92 52.18
N GLN A 304 22.31 -9.63 51.43
CA GLN A 304 22.37 -9.46 49.98
C GLN A 304 22.68 -8.02 49.60
N LEU A 305 23.08 -7.82 48.33
CA LEU A 305 23.43 -6.54 47.75
C LEU A 305 22.46 -6.21 46.63
N CYS A 306 22.17 -4.91 46.47
CA CYS A 306 21.37 -4.42 45.38
C CYS A 306 22.25 -4.17 44.15
N LEU A 307 22.22 -5.11 43.20
CA LEU A 307 23.01 -5.05 41.98
C LEU A 307 22.09 -5.00 40.76
N GLU A 308 22.26 -3.96 39.93
CA GLU A 308 21.46 -3.74 38.71
C GLU A 308 19.93 -3.78 38.93
N GLY A 309 19.46 -3.43 40.14
CA GLY A 309 18.04 -3.44 40.49
C GLY A 309 17.51 -4.81 40.97
N GLY A 310 18.36 -5.80 41.16
CA GLY A 310 18.02 -7.09 41.74
C GLY A 310 18.80 -7.41 43.02
N CYS A 311 18.17 -8.13 43.94
CA CYS A 311 18.84 -8.59 45.15
C CYS A 311 19.71 -9.81 44.89
N MET A 312 21.02 -9.61 44.90
CA MET A 312 22.01 -10.64 44.57
C MET A 312 22.91 -10.98 45.75
N GLY A 313 23.43 -12.20 45.75
CA GLY A 313 24.44 -12.63 46.72
C GLY A 313 25.83 -12.15 46.32
N CYS A 314 26.71 -11.97 47.30
CA CYS A 314 28.09 -11.57 47.06
C CYS A 314 28.91 -12.67 46.37
N ALA A 315 29.84 -12.28 45.51
CA ALA A 315 30.84 -13.15 44.90
C ALA A 315 32.18 -13.09 45.64
N SER A 316 32.51 -11.97 46.29
CA SER A 316 33.75 -11.78 47.05
C SER A 316 33.62 -10.72 48.16
N ASP A 317 34.58 -10.71 49.09
CA ASP A 317 34.62 -9.76 50.22
C ASP A 317 34.63 -8.28 49.76
N MET A 318 35.20 -8.00 48.59
CA MET A 318 35.30 -6.63 48.07
C MET A 318 33.93 -6.00 47.81
N GLU A 319 32.92 -6.81 47.50
CA GLU A 319 31.55 -6.33 47.25
C GLU A 319 30.81 -6.00 48.55
N CYS A 320 31.25 -6.55 49.67
CA CYS A 320 30.61 -6.34 50.98
C CYS A 320 31.03 -5.03 51.66
N GLY A 321 31.97 -4.29 51.09
CA GLY A 321 32.56 -3.09 51.70
C GLY A 321 33.56 -3.40 52.82
N GLU A 322 34.19 -2.36 53.36
CA GLU A 322 35.27 -2.50 54.32
C GLU A 322 34.84 -3.25 55.60
N GLY A 323 35.66 -4.22 56.02
CA GLY A 323 35.46 -4.97 57.27
C GLY A 323 34.29 -5.96 57.24
N ARG A 324 33.76 -6.28 56.06
CA ARG A 324 32.73 -7.32 55.86
C ARG A 324 33.28 -8.41 54.93
N PHE A 325 32.76 -9.61 55.12
CA PHE A 325 33.20 -10.81 54.42
C PHE A 325 32.02 -11.47 53.70
N CYS A 326 32.30 -12.00 52.52
CA CYS A 326 31.37 -12.78 51.75
C CYS A 326 31.46 -14.25 52.17
N ASP A 327 30.41 -14.76 52.82
CA ASP A 327 30.38 -16.18 53.15
C ASP A 327 30.18 -17.01 51.87
N PRO A 328 31.12 -17.90 51.52
CA PRO A 328 31.09 -18.59 50.23
C PRO A 328 29.95 -19.61 50.10
N ALA A 329 29.37 -20.05 51.21
CA ALA A 329 28.28 -21.02 51.25
C ALA A 329 26.92 -20.35 51.15
N SER A 330 26.71 -19.27 51.90
CA SER A 330 25.43 -18.53 51.90
C SER A 330 25.35 -17.40 50.88
N LYS A 331 26.48 -16.98 50.32
CA LYS A 331 26.60 -15.82 49.40
C LYS A 331 26.07 -14.53 50.02
N ARG A 332 26.30 -14.36 51.32
CA ARG A 332 25.83 -13.20 52.10
C ARG A 332 27.01 -12.45 52.71
N CYS A 333 26.89 -11.12 52.69
CA CYS A 333 27.82 -10.20 53.33
C CYS A 333 27.57 -10.13 54.85
N GLY A 334 28.56 -10.53 55.64
CA GLY A 334 28.52 -10.54 57.09
C GLY A 334 29.76 -9.92 57.72
N ARG A 335 29.83 -9.88 59.07
CA ARG A 335 31.06 -9.47 59.76
C ARG A 335 32.09 -10.60 59.83
N CYS A 336 31.67 -11.81 59.53
CA CYS A 336 32.49 -12.99 59.57
C CYS A 336 31.98 -14.08 58.62
N VAL A 337 32.83 -15.08 58.38
CA VAL A 337 32.49 -16.27 57.58
C VAL A 337 32.14 -17.41 58.54
N VAL A 338 30.96 -18.01 58.39
CA VAL A 338 30.44 -19.02 59.34
C VAL A 338 31.34 -20.25 59.37
N ALA A 339 31.84 -20.66 58.20
CA ALA A 339 32.64 -21.87 58.06
C ALA A 339 34.06 -21.74 58.66
N THR A 340 34.66 -20.55 58.64
CA THR A 340 36.08 -20.35 59.01
C THR A 340 36.27 -19.55 60.28
N GLY A 341 35.24 -18.84 60.76
CA GLY A 341 35.35 -17.86 61.85
C GLY A 341 36.18 -16.63 61.46
N GLU A 342 36.54 -16.50 60.19
CA GLU A 342 37.26 -15.36 59.65
C GLU A 342 36.45 -14.08 59.89
N GLY A 343 37.12 -13.03 60.38
CA GLY A 343 36.49 -11.79 60.80
C GLY A 343 36.22 -11.67 62.32
N CYS A 344 36.28 -12.77 63.08
CA CYS A 344 36.08 -12.75 64.54
C CYS A 344 37.39 -12.71 65.34
N GLY A 345 37.33 -12.08 66.52
CA GLY A 345 38.45 -11.99 67.45
C GLY A 345 38.72 -13.29 68.19
N ALA A 346 39.85 -13.34 68.92
CA ALA A 346 40.21 -14.51 69.70
C ALA A 346 39.16 -14.81 70.79
N GLY A 347 38.54 -15.99 70.71
CA GLY A 347 37.51 -16.42 71.66
C GLY A 347 36.07 -16.14 71.23
N GLU A 348 35.83 -15.68 69.99
CA GLU A 348 34.50 -15.51 69.42
C GLU A 348 34.21 -16.58 68.34
N VAL A 349 32.93 -16.88 68.12
CA VAL A 349 32.44 -17.76 67.05
C VAL A 349 31.53 -16.96 66.13
N CYS A 350 31.61 -17.23 64.83
CA CYS A 350 30.70 -16.65 63.85
C CYS A 350 29.38 -17.43 63.84
N ASP A 351 28.27 -16.77 64.17
CA ASP A 351 26.94 -17.39 64.17
C ASP A 351 26.31 -17.47 62.77
N ALA A 352 25.13 -18.08 62.66
CA ALA A 352 24.40 -18.20 61.40
C ALA A 352 23.88 -16.86 60.83
N ALA A 353 23.86 -15.80 61.65
CA ALA A 353 23.57 -14.43 61.22
C ALA A 353 24.85 -13.69 60.76
N GLN A 354 26.00 -14.38 60.74
CA GLN A 354 27.32 -13.85 60.42
C GLN A 354 27.76 -12.71 61.35
N GLN A 355 27.46 -12.88 62.64
CA GLN A 355 27.90 -12.03 63.73
C GLN A 355 28.89 -12.78 64.62
N CYS A 356 29.91 -12.07 65.09
CA CYS A 356 30.85 -12.61 66.08
C CYS A 356 30.19 -12.57 67.46
N VAL A 357 30.03 -13.74 68.05
CA VAL A 357 29.43 -13.92 69.38
C VAL A 357 30.40 -14.64 70.29
N ALA A 358 30.27 -14.43 71.61
CA ALA A 358 30.98 -15.27 72.57
C ALA A 358 30.47 -16.73 72.47
N PRO A 359 31.32 -17.73 72.78
CA PRO A 359 31.02 -19.14 72.55
C PRO A 359 29.90 -19.68 73.44
#